data_AF-A0A7X9FTG4-F1
#
_entry.id   AF-A0A7X9FTG4-F1
#
_cell.length_a   1.000
_cell.length_b   1.000
_cell.length_c   1.000
_cell.angle_alpha   90.00
_cell.angle_beta   90.00
_cell.angle_gamma   90.00
#
_symmetry.space_group_name_H-M   'P 1'
#
loop_
_entity.id
_entity.type
_entity.pdbx_description
1 polymer ?
#
loop_
_entity_poly.entity_id
_entity_poly.type
_entity_poly.pdbx_seq_one_letter_code
_entity_poly.pdbx_strand_id
1 'polypeptide(L)' 'NHWHNVTHIGNQAGAGCAAVLAMNWDKLKAGQRIVIAVVGAGLSWGSVLLEVQQ' A
#
# COMPACT_ATOMS: atom_id res chain seq x y z
N ASN A 1 -11.89 9.81 -5.63
CA ASN A 1 -11.91 8.68 -4.67
C ASN A 1 -10.50 8.14 -4.53
N HIS A 2 -9.93 8.19 -3.32
CA HIS A 2 -8.58 7.71 -2.99
C HIS A 2 -8.68 6.67 -1.88
N TRP A 3 -8.01 5.53 -2.01
CA TRP A 3 -7.97 4.52 -0.96
C TRP A 3 -7.09 4.99 0.18
N HIS A 4 -7.56 4.80 1.41
CA HIS A 4 -6.84 5.23 2.59
C HIS A 4 -7.24 4.33 3.76
N ASN A 5 -6.29 4.06 4.65
CA ASN A 5 -6.51 3.28 5.87
C ASN A 5 -6.65 4.17 7.11
N VAL A 6 -6.03 5.36 7.11
CA VAL A 6 -5.84 6.20 8.31
C VAL A 6 -7.15 6.59 9.00
N THR A 7 -8.23 6.87 8.25
CA THR A 7 -9.54 7.22 8.84
C THR A 7 -10.27 6.02 9.44
N HIS A 8 -9.90 4.80 9.05
CA HIS A 8 -10.56 3.57 9.48
C HIS A 8 -9.80 2.86 10.60
N ILE A 9 -8.47 2.84 10.52
CA ILE A 9 -7.60 2.10 11.46
C ILE A 9 -6.40 2.91 11.97
N GLY A 10 -6.29 4.21 11.66
CA GLY A 10 -5.19 5.06 12.14
C GLY A 10 -3.85 4.85 11.43
N ASN A 11 -2.80 5.46 11.99
CA ASN A 11 -1.43 5.34 11.47
C ASN A 11 -0.82 3.98 11.85
N GLN A 12 -0.67 3.10 10.86
CA GLN A 12 -0.14 1.75 11.01
C GLN A 12 1.38 1.65 10.80
N ALA A 13 2.10 2.78 10.83
CA ALA A 13 3.53 2.87 10.57
C ALA A 13 3.92 2.13 9.27
N GLY A 14 4.87 1.19 9.34
CA GLY A 14 5.34 0.42 8.19
C GLY A 14 4.26 -0.42 7.50
N ALA A 15 3.16 -0.75 8.17
CA ALA A 15 2.07 -1.53 7.60
C ALA A 15 1.05 -0.69 6.82
N GLY A 16 1.20 0.64 6.73
CA GLY A 16 0.22 1.54 6.11
C GLY A 16 -0.14 1.16 4.67
N CYS A 17 0.85 1.05 3.78
CA CYS A 17 0.62 0.69 2.38
C CYS A 17 0.01 -0.72 2.23
N ALA A 18 0.50 -1.69 3.02
CA ALA A 18 -0.02 -3.05 3.01
C ALA A 18 -1.49 -3.11 3.45
N ALA A 19 -1.86 -2.34 4.48
CA ALA A 19 -3.24 -2.26 4.96
C ALA A 19 -4.18 -1.67 3.90
N VAL A 20 -3.76 -0.61 3.21
CA VAL A 20 -4.56 -0.01 2.12
C VAL A 20 -4.84 -1.03 1.01
N LEU A 21 -3.83 -1.83 0.63
CA LEU A 21 -3.99 -2.90 -0.37
C LEU A 21 -4.90 -4.01 0.14
N ALA A 22 -4.72 -4.48 1.38
CA ALA A 22 -5.53 -5.53 1.97
C ALA A 22 -7.02 -5.14 2.07
N MET A 23 -7.32 -3.90 2.46
CA MET A 23 -8.69 -3.37 2.54
C MET A 23 -9.39 -3.27 1.17
N ASN A 24 -8.64 -3.39 0.07
CA ASN A 24 -9.15 -3.27 -1.29
C ASN A 24 -8.76 -4.47 -2.15
N TRP A 25 -8.40 -5.60 -1.54
CA TRP A 25 -7.82 -6.75 -2.23
C TRP A 25 -8.68 -7.23 -3.40
N ASP A 26 -10.00 -7.35 -3.17
CA ASP A 26 -10.98 -7.79 -4.17
C ASP A 26 -11.16 -6.81 -5.35
N LYS A 27 -10.65 -5.57 -5.23
CA LYS A 27 -10.71 -4.55 -6.29
C LYS A 27 -9.47 -4.57 -7.18
N LEU A 28 -8.42 -5.30 -6.79
CA LEU A 28 -7.20 -5.46 -7.57
C LEU A 28 -7.49 -6.38 -8.77
N LYS A 29 -6.86 -6.08 -9.90
CA LYS A 29 -7.05 -6.80 -11.17
C LYS A 29 -5.70 -7.28 -11.68
N ALA A 30 -5.68 -8.49 -12.24
CA ALA A 30 -4.49 -9.07 -12.86
C ALA A 30 -3.85 -8.10 -13.86
N GLY A 31 -2.53 -8.03 -13.86
CA GLY A 31 -1.73 -7.12 -14.70
C GLY A 31 -1.66 -5.67 -14.20
N GLN A 32 -2.38 -5.31 -13.13
CA GLN A 32 -2.19 -4.00 -12.50
C GLN A 32 -0.80 -3.92 -11.87
N ARG A 33 -0.14 -2.79 -12.10
CA ARG A 33 1.15 -2.45 -11.51
C ARG A 33 0.97 -1.43 -10.40
N ILE A 34 1.50 -1.75 -9.24
CA ILE A 34 1.34 -0.97 -8.01
C ILE A 34 2.72 -0.57 -7.52
N VAL A 35 2.96 0.74 -7.43
CA VAL A 35 4.17 1.27 -6.80
C VAL A 35 3.87 1.46 -5.32
N ILE A 36 4.66 0.81 -4.48
CA ILE A 36 4.73 1.12 -3.05
C ILE A 36 5.94 2.02 -2.84
N ALA A 37 5.72 3.11 -2.13
CA ALA A 37 6.77 4.05 -1.71
C ALA A 37 6.58 4.34 -0.22
N VAL A 38 7.63 4.11 0.56
CA VAL A 38 7.60 4.27 2.02
C VAL A 38 8.77 5.11 2.49
N VAL A 39 8.50 5.92 3.51
CA VAL A 39 9.51 6.58 4.33
C VAL A 39 9.47 5.94 5.71
N GLY A 40 10.63 5.50 6.19
CA GLY A 40 10.83 5.00 7.54
C GLY A 40 11.58 6.00 8.42
N ALA A 41 11.68 5.67 9.71
CA ALA A 41 12.62 6.34 10.60
C ALA A 41 14.06 6.23 10.04
N GLY A 42 14.92 7.19 10.39
CA GLY A 42 16.28 7.26 9.86
C GLY A 42 16.37 7.85 8.45
N LEU A 43 15.36 8.61 8.02
CA LEU A 43 15.30 9.27 6.70
C LEU A 43 15.49 8.30 5.53
N SER A 44 15.15 7.03 5.75
CA SER A 44 15.31 5.97 4.75
C SER A 44 14.08 5.89 3.87
N TRP A 45 14.32 5.81 2.56
CA TRP A 45 13.29 5.64 1.53
C TRP A 45 13.39 4.24 0.92
N GLY A 46 12.24 3.59 0.75
CA GLY A 46 12.15 2.32 0.04
C GLY A 46 11.02 2.35 -0.99
N SER A 47 11.25 1.73 -2.14
CA SER A 47 10.20 1.53 -3.15
C SER A 47 10.22 0.11 -3.71
N VAL A 48 9.04 -0.37 -4.09
CA VAL A 48 8.87 -1.63 -4.80
C VAL A 48 7.75 -1.50 -5.83
N LEU A 49 7.95 -2.11 -7.00
CA LEU A 49 6.92 -2.29 -8.01
C LEU A 49 6.35 -3.70 -7.85
N LEU A 50 5.07 -3.79 -7.54
CA LEU A 50 4.32 -5.04 -7.52
C LEU A 50 3.49 -5.16 -8.80
N GLU A 51 3.32 -6.37 -9.30
CA GLU A 51 2.36 -6.69 -10.36
C GLU A 51 1.37 -7.73 -9.86
N VAL A 52 0.08 -7.39 -9.90
CA VAL A 52 -1.00 -8.27 -9.46
C VAL A 52 -1.05 -9.48 -10.39
N GLN A 53 -0.80 -10.66 -9.83
CA GLN A 53 -0.94 -11.94 -10.53
C GLN A 53 -2.39 -12.45 -10.40
N GLN A 54 -2.75 -13.42 -11.25
CA GLN A 54 -4.09 -14.02 -11.33
C GLN A 54 -4.57 -14.61 -10.00
#